data_AF-A0AA39AKG5-F1
#
_entry.id   AF-A0AA39AKG5-F1
#
_cell.length_a   1.000
_cell.length_b   1.000
_cell.length_c   1.000
_cell.angle_alpha   90.00
_cell.angle_beta   90.00
_cell.angle_gamma   90.00
#
_symmetry.space_group_name_H-M   'P 1'
#
loop_
_entity.id
_entity.type
_entity.pdbx_description
1 polymer ?
#
loop_
_entity_poly.entity_id
_entity_poly.type
_entity_poly.pdbx_seq_one_letter_code
_entity_poly.pdbx_strand_id
1 'polypeptide(L)'
;MIALFMYLELYLVAVEFLILEGDNLEKLFPDMSFKVAGLKIGGRQGFVLLAALVILPTTWLRSLGLLAYVSAGGVFASVIVVGCVFWAGAVDGVGFHERGMVLNWSGLSTTISLFVFCYCGHAIFPTLCTSMKDRSQFSKVLLVCFALSTINYGSMAILGYLMFGENLRSQVTLNLPTGKISSKLAIYTTLINPLTKYGIIITPIANAIEDTFSFRNSRPISITIRTVLVISTAVVALTVPFFGYIMEFIGAFLSVTVSLLFPCIFYLKINKASQSFGLELIAIIAILALGSFVAVTGTYTSLRQIINHL
;
A
#
# COMPACT_ATOMS: atom_id res chain seq x y z
N MET A 1 -12.43 -10.78 -15.23
CA MET A 1 -12.59 -11.01 -13.77
C MET A 1 -11.32 -10.67 -13.00
N ILE A 2 -10.17 -11.32 -13.24
CA ILE A 2 -8.91 -11.05 -12.50
C ILE A 2 -8.48 -9.57 -12.57
N ALA A 3 -8.54 -8.96 -13.76
CA ALA A 3 -8.17 -7.56 -13.95
C ALA A 3 -8.99 -6.59 -13.08
N LEU A 4 -10.26 -6.92 -12.79
CA LEU A 4 -11.11 -6.10 -11.91
C LEU A 4 -10.53 -6.06 -10.48
N PHE A 5 -10.13 -7.21 -9.94
CA PHE A 5 -9.51 -7.29 -8.61
C PHE A 5 -8.17 -6.54 -8.59
N MET A 6 -7.32 -6.74 -9.60
CA MET A 6 -6.05 -6.02 -9.72
C MET A 6 -6.23 -4.50 -9.79
N TYR A 7 -7.20 -4.01 -10.58
CA TYR A 7 -7.45 -2.57 -10.68
C TYR A 7 -8.08 -1.99 -9.41
N LEU A 8 -8.98 -2.74 -8.77
CA LEU A 8 -9.56 -2.33 -7.49
C LEU A 8 -8.50 -2.26 -6.39
N GLU A 9 -7.56 -3.20 -6.37
CA GLU A 9 -6.43 -3.21 -5.44
C GLU A 9 -5.53 -1.99 -5.64
N LEU A 10 -5.09 -1.73 -6.87
CA LEU A 10 -4.30 -0.54 -7.19
C LEU A 10 -5.06 0.77 -6.86
N TYR A 11 -6.38 0.78 -7.08
CA TYR A 11 -7.22 1.92 -6.75
C TYR A 11 -7.24 2.20 -5.24
N LEU A 12 -7.41 1.17 -4.42
CA LEU A 12 -7.42 1.32 -2.96
C LEU A 12 -6.03 1.64 -2.40
N VAL A 13 -4.94 1.12 -2.98
CA VAL A 13 -3.57 1.54 -2.64
C VAL A 13 -3.37 3.04 -2.91
N ALA A 14 -3.93 3.56 -4.01
CA ALA A 14 -3.90 5.00 -4.29
C ALA A 14 -4.72 5.82 -3.26
N VAL A 15 -5.84 5.28 -2.78
CA VAL A 15 -6.60 5.87 -1.66
C VAL A 15 -5.75 5.92 -0.39
N GLU A 16 -5.06 4.83 -0.04
CA GLU A 16 -4.20 4.77 1.14
C GLU A 16 -3.07 5.80 1.12
N PHE A 17 -2.48 6.04 -0.04
CA PHE A 17 -1.48 7.09 -0.20
C PHE A 17 -2.02 8.48 0.18
N LEU A 18 -3.26 8.81 -0.21
CA LEU A 18 -3.88 10.08 0.17
C LEU A 18 -4.21 10.15 1.66
N ILE A 19 -4.68 9.04 2.25
CA ILE A 19 -4.93 8.95 3.70
C ILE A 19 -3.63 9.14 4.49
N LEU A 20 -2.55 8.47 4.08
CA LEU A 20 -1.24 8.57 4.69
C LEU A 20 -0.71 10.01 4.64
N GLU A 21 -0.83 10.70 3.51
CA GLU A 21 -0.47 12.13 3.41
C GLU A 21 -1.29 12.98 4.39
N GLY A 22 -2.61 12.80 4.40
CA GLY A 22 -3.51 13.54 5.29
C GLY A 22 -3.19 13.37 6.77
N ASP A 23 -3.00 12.13 7.21
CA ASP A 23 -2.73 11.79 8.61
C ASP A 23 -1.36 12.35 9.07
N ASN A 24 -0.33 12.21 8.24
CA ASN A 24 1.02 12.66 8.58
C ASN A 24 1.17 14.19 8.53
N LEU A 25 0.51 14.86 7.59
CA LEU A 25 0.52 16.33 7.53
C LEU A 25 -0.28 16.93 8.68
N GLU A 26 -1.42 16.36 9.07
CA GLU A 26 -2.15 16.78 10.27
C GLU A 26 -1.30 16.58 11.53
N LYS A 27 -0.55 15.48 11.62
CA LYS A 27 0.39 15.24 12.73
C LYS A 27 1.48 16.31 12.82
N LEU A 28 1.97 16.83 11.70
CA LEU A 28 2.97 17.90 11.66
C LEU A 28 2.39 19.28 11.95
N PHE A 29 1.14 19.51 11.53
CA PHE A 29 0.48 20.82 11.60
C PHE A 29 -0.94 20.70 12.21
N PRO A 30 -1.06 20.34 13.49
CA PRO A 30 -2.36 20.01 14.10
C PRO A 30 -3.31 21.20 14.20
N ASP A 31 -2.78 22.42 14.28
CA ASP A 31 -3.58 23.65 14.42
C ASP A 31 -4.00 24.25 13.06
N MET A 32 -3.59 23.64 11.94
CA MET A 32 -3.92 24.13 10.62
C MET A 32 -5.37 23.81 10.26
N SER A 33 -6.12 24.83 9.83
CA SER A 33 -7.46 24.65 9.28
C SER A 33 -7.58 25.40 7.96
N PHE A 34 -8.37 24.83 7.03
CA PHE A 34 -8.50 25.37 5.69
C PHE A 34 -9.88 26.03 5.54
N LYS A 35 -9.92 27.19 4.88
CA LYS A 35 -11.15 27.84 4.45
C LYS A 35 -11.20 27.83 2.94
N VAL A 36 -12.11 27.07 2.35
CA VAL A 36 -12.29 26.99 0.90
C VAL A 36 -13.72 27.40 0.58
N ALA A 37 -13.89 28.42 -0.27
CA ALA A 37 -15.20 28.92 -0.69
C ALA A 37 -16.19 29.20 0.46
N GLY A 38 -15.69 29.67 1.62
CA GLY A 38 -16.50 29.96 2.80
C GLY A 38 -16.79 28.77 3.73
N LEU A 39 -16.45 27.54 3.34
CA LEU A 39 -16.56 26.35 4.17
C LEU A 39 -15.27 26.10 4.95
N LYS A 40 -15.39 25.85 6.25
CA LYS A 40 -14.27 25.43 7.10
C LYS A 40 -14.05 23.93 6.93
N ILE A 41 -12.92 23.57 6.33
CA ILE A 41 -12.50 22.19 6.14
C ILE A 41 -11.54 21.83 7.28
N GLY A 42 -11.70 20.63 7.86
CA GLY A 42 -10.80 20.14 8.91
C GLY A 42 -9.36 20.01 8.40
N GLY A 43 -8.37 20.10 9.31
CA GLY A 43 -6.94 20.05 8.96
C GLY A 43 -6.61 18.84 8.09
N ARG A 44 -6.94 17.64 8.57
CA ARG A 44 -6.81 16.38 7.83
C ARG A 44 -7.40 16.40 6.42
N GLN A 45 -8.66 16.81 6.30
CA GLN A 45 -9.40 16.82 5.03
C GLN A 45 -8.73 17.79 4.04
N GLY A 46 -8.29 18.95 4.52
CA GLY A 46 -7.57 19.92 3.70
C GLY A 46 -6.21 19.38 3.26
N PHE A 47 -5.49 18.64 4.11
CA PHE A 47 -4.24 17.99 3.73
C PHE A 47 -4.43 16.87 2.70
N VAL A 48 -5.49 16.07 2.79
CA VAL A 48 -5.84 15.07 1.75
C VAL A 48 -6.07 15.76 0.41
N LEU A 49 -6.83 16.86 0.39
CA LEU A 49 -7.10 17.63 -0.82
C LEU A 49 -5.83 18.28 -1.38
N LEU A 50 -4.98 18.83 -0.52
CA LEU A 50 -3.70 19.42 -0.91
C LEU A 50 -2.77 18.35 -1.50
N ALA A 51 -2.66 17.19 -0.87
CA ALA A 51 -1.87 16.08 -1.37
C ALA A 51 -2.36 15.61 -2.74
N ALA A 52 -3.69 15.46 -2.92
CA ALA A 52 -4.27 15.13 -4.22
C ALA A 52 -3.90 16.17 -5.30
N LEU A 53 -3.94 17.48 -4.97
CA LEU A 53 -3.55 18.55 -5.88
C LEU A 53 -2.06 18.48 -6.26
N VAL A 54 -1.18 18.22 -5.30
CA VAL A 54 0.28 18.14 -5.53
C VAL A 54 0.66 16.87 -6.30
N ILE A 55 -0.04 15.76 -6.06
CA ILE A 55 0.16 14.48 -6.74
C ILE A 55 -0.37 14.54 -8.19
N LEU A 56 -1.45 15.26 -8.45
CA LEU A 56 -2.12 15.27 -9.75
C LEU A 56 -1.19 15.48 -10.96
N PRO A 57 -0.25 16.44 -10.99
CA PRO A 57 0.67 16.61 -12.11
C PRO A 57 1.56 15.40 -12.38
N THR A 58 1.92 14.63 -11.34
CA THR A 58 2.76 13.42 -11.49
C THR A 58 2.03 12.34 -12.28
N THR A 59 0.70 12.31 -12.18
CA THR A 59 -0.15 11.37 -12.91
C THR A 59 -0.11 11.60 -14.41
N TRP A 60 0.11 12.83 -14.87
CA TRP A 60 0.11 13.18 -16.29
C TRP A 60 1.42 12.80 -17.00
N LEU A 61 2.44 12.38 -16.25
CA LEU A 61 3.71 11.92 -16.79
C LEU A 61 3.54 10.52 -17.40
N ARG A 62 3.80 10.40 -18.71
CA ARG A 62 3.71 9.13 -19.45
C ARG A 62 5.00 8.31 -19.44
N SER A 63 6.13 8.86 -18.99
CA SER A 63 7.43 8.19 -19.04
C SER A 63 7.69 7.35 -17.78
N LEU A 64 7.47 6.04 -17.89
CA LEU A 64 7.84 5.08 -16.83
C LEU A 64 9.33 5.13 -16.46
N GLY A 65 10.21 5.52 -17.39
CA GLY A 65 11.65 5.66 -17.13
C GLY A 65 11.99 6.77 -16.13
N LEU A 66 11.38 7.96 -16.26
CA LEU A 66 11.56 9.04 -15.29
C LEU A 66 10.98 8.64 -13.93
N LEU A 67 9.82 7.99 -13.95
CA LEU A 67 9.16 7.47 -12.75
C LEU A 67 10.01 6.38 -12.06
N ALA A 68 10.78 5.57 -12.80
CA ALA A 68 11.67 4.56 -12.23
C ALA A 68 12.84 5.18 -11.45
N TYR A 69 13.48 6.24 -11.97
CA TYR A 69 14.51 6.97 -11.22
C TYR A 69 13.96 7.63 -9.96
N VAL A 70 12.78 8.24 -10.09
CA VAL A 70 12.06 8.87 -8.96
C VAL A 70 11.65 7.79 -7.93
N SER A 71 11.25 6.60 -8.37
CA SER A 71 10.94 5.45 -7.50
C SER A 71 12.17 4.85 -6.82
N ALA A 72 13.36 4.90 -7.44
CA ALA A 72 14.60 4.47 -6.79
C ALA A 72 14.87 5.34 -5.55
N GLY A 73 14.60 6.66 -5.64
CA GLY A 73 14.61 7.57 -4.50
C GLY A 73 13.67 7.13 -3.36
N GLY A 74 12.49 6.60 -3.69
CA GLY A 74 11.54 6.06 -2.71
C GLY A 74 12.04 4.84 -1.93
N VAL A 75 12.92 4.02 -2.52
CA VAL A 75 13.56 2.91 -1.79
C VAL A 75 14.54 3.45 -0.75
N PHE A 76 15.39 4.42 -1.14
CA PHE A 76 16.28 5.10 -0.20
C PHE A 76 15.50 5.82 0.90
N ALA A 77 14.40 6.50 0.56
CA ALA A 77 13.49 7.10 1.52
C ALA A 77 12.99 6.09 2.55
N SER A 78 12.62 4.88 2.12
CA SER A 78 12.16 3.81 3.02
C SER A 78 13.26 3.33 3.97
N VAL A 79 14.53 3.30 3.54
CA VAL A 79 15.68 2.98 4.41
C VAL A 79 15.94 4.12 5.41
N ILE A 80 15.84 5.37 4.97
CA ILE A 80 15.99 6.55 5.83
C ILE A 80 14.92 6.54 6.93
N VAL A 81 13.66 6.21 6.61
CA VAL A 81 12.59 6.12 7.60
C VAL A 81 12.91 5.07 8.66
N VAL A 82 13.37 3.87 8.28
CA VAL A 82 13.81 2.84 9.25
C VAL A 82 14.93 3.37 10.14
N GLY A 83 15.95 4.02 9.56
CA GLY A 83 17.05 4.62 10.32
C GLY A 83 16.59 5.72 11.28
N CYS A 84 15.66 6.57 10.86
CA CYS A 84 15.11 7.63 11.70
C CYS A 84 14.27 7.07 12.86
N VAL A 85 13.48 6.02 12.62
CA VAL A 85 12.70 5.34 13.66
C VAL A 85 13.63 4.64 14.65
N PHE A 86 14.67 3.95 14.17
CA PHE A 86 15.69 3.36 15.03
C PHE A 86 16.37 4.43 15.89
N TRP A 87 16.76 5.56 15.30
CA TRP A 87 17.36 6.68 16.04
C TRP A 87 16.40 7.27 17.08
N ALA A 88 15.11 7.41 16.74
CA ALA A 88 14.10 7.89 17.66
C ALA A 88 13.98 6.98 18.90
N GLY A 89 14.02 5.66 18.68
CA GLY A 89 14.07 4.65 19.74
C GLY A 89 15.36 4.73 20.55
N ALA A 90 16.51 4.64 19.90
CA ALA A 90 17.81 4.47 20.56
C ALA A 90 18.36 5.73 21.23
N VAL A 91 18.08 6.92 20.67
CA VAL A 91 18.77 8.17 21.05
C VAL A 91 17.81 9.24 21.55
N ASP A 92 16.66 9.43 20.90
CA ASP A 92 15.74 10.52 21.26
C ASP A 92 14.84 10.24 22.47
N GLY A 93 15.01 9.08 23.10
CA GLY A 93 14.37 8.73 24.37
C GLY A 93 12.99 8.11 24.24
N VAL A 94 12.56 7.69 23.04
CA VAL A 94 11.36 6.83 22.92
C VAL A 94 11.63 5.47 23.56
N GLY A 95 12.83 4.92 23.31
CA GLY A 95 13.34 3.67 23.85
C GLY A 95 12.62 2.41 23.35
N PHE A 96 13.13 1.27 23.78
CA PHE A 96 12.67 -0.07 23.38
C PHE A 96 12.24 -0.82 24.63
N HIS A 97 11.13 -0.37 25.22
CA HIS A 97 10.70 -0.78 26.56
C HIS A 97 9.64 -1.87 26.54
N GLU A 98 8.95 -2.03 25.40
CA GLU A 98 7.82 -2.94 25.28
C GLU A 98 8.32 -4.39 25.26
N ARG A 99 7.85 -5.17 26.24
CA ARG A 99 8.14 -6.60 26.35
C ARG A 99 6.95 -7.35 25.79
N GLY A 100 7.16 -7.94 24.62
CA GLY A 100 6.07 -8.50 23.83
C GLY A 100 5.32 -9.67 24.44
N MET A 101 4.06 -9.82 24.02
CA MET A 101 3.40 -11.12 23.98
C MET A 101 3.91 -11.86 22.74
N VAL A 102 4.63 -12.97 22.94
CA VAL A 102 5.30 -13.69 21.84
C VAL A 102 4.30 -14.19 20.80
N LEU A 103 3.07 -14.49 21.21
CA LEU A 103 2.05 -15.00 20.32
C LEU A 103 0.64 -14.57 20.77
N ASN A 104 -0.06 -13.85 19.91
CA ASN A 104 -1.46 -13.46 20.09
C ASN A 104 -2.31 -14.02 18.94
N TRP A 105 -3.19 -14.97 19.27
CA TRP A 105 -4.08 -15.60 18.28
C TRP A 105 -5.22 -14.67 17.80
N SER A 106 -5.61 -13.68 18.60
CA SER A 106 -6.78 -12.84 18.30
C SER A 106 -6.56 -11.90 17.10
N GLY A 107 -5.31 -11.52 16.81
CA GLY A 107 -4.94 -10.66 15.68
C GLY A 107 -4.40 -11.41 14.45
N LEU A 108 -4.34 -12.74 14.48
CA LEU A 108 -3.62 -13.53 13.47
C LEU A 108 -4.13 -13.29 12.05
N SER A 109 -5.46 -13.21 11.87
CA SER A 109 -6.07 -12.95 10.57
C SER A 109 -5.66 -11.58 10.00
N THR A 110 -5.72 -10.55 10.84
CA THR A 110 -5.29 -9.18 10.48
C THR A 110 -3.81 -9.16 10.13
N THR A 111 -2.95 -9.79 10.94
CA THR A 111 -1.51 -9.88 10.68
C THR A 111 -1.21 -10.58 9.36
N ILE A 112 -1.85 -11.72 9.07
CA ILE A 112 -1.65 -12.43 7.80
C ILE A 112 -2.15 -11.57 6.63
N SER A 113 -3.26 -10.86 6.78
CA SER A 113 -3.81 -9.98 5.75
C SER A 113 -2.85 -8.83 5.42
N LEU A 114 -2.35 -8.13 6.44
CA LEU A 114 -1.34 -7.07 6.29
C LEU A 114 -0.04 -7.61 5.69
N PHE A 115 0.38 -8.82 6.09
CA PHE A 115 1.55 -9.47 5.50
C PHE A 115 1.34 -9.76 4.01
N VAL A 116 0.22 -10.37 3.62
CA VAL A 116 -0.07 -10.65 2.19
C VAL A 116 -0.13 -9.36 1.38
N PHE A 117 -0.70 -8.28 1.94
CA PHE A 117 -0.70 -6.96 1.32
C PHE A 117 0.73 -6.44 1.06
N CYS A 118 1.63 -6.51 2.04
CA CYS A 118 3.02 -6.05 1.91
C CYS A 118 3.80 -6.72 0.77
N TYR A 119 3.44 -7.96 0.41
CA TYR A 119 4.08 -8.72 -0.66
C TYR A 119 3.27 -8.71 -1.97
N CYS A 120 2.23 -7.88 -2.05
CA CYS A 120 1.49 -7.68 -3.27
C CYS A 120 2.28 -6.79 -4.26
N GLY A 121 2.74 -7.39 -5.36
CA GLY A 121 3.21 -6.67 -6.54
C GLY A 121 2.59 -7.19 -7.86
N HIS A 122 1.72 -8.20 -7.77
CA HIS A 122 1.29 -8.97 -8.93
C HIS A 122 0.52 -8.13 -9.96
N ALA A 123 -0.16 -7.07 -9.54
CA ALA A 123 -0.91 -6.17 -10.44
C ALA A 123 0.02 -5.31 -11.31
N ILE A 124 1.25 -5.03 -10.87
CA ILE A 124 2.24 -4.22 -11.60
C ILE A 124 3.29 -5.07 -12.33
N PHE A 125 3.44 -6.35 -11.99
CA PHE A 125 4.46 -7.23 -12.57
C PHE A 125 4.41 -7.34 -14.10
N PRO A 126 3.24 -7.43 -14.77
CA PRO A 126 3.21 -7.44 -16.24
C PRO A 126 3.76 -6.14 -16.84
N THR A 127 3.36 -4.99 -16.30
CA THR A 127 3.86 -3.67 -16.73
C THR A 127 5.36 -3.55 -16.47
N LEU A 128 5.83 -4.02 -15.32
CA LEU A 128 7.26 -4.03 -14.97
C LEU A 128 8.06 -4.90 -15.95
N CYS A 129 7.67 -6.17 -16.13
CA CYS A 129 8.35 -7.12 -17.01
C CYS A 129 8.38 -6.64 -18.47
N THR A 130 7.27 -6.11 -18.98
CA THR A 130 7.21 -5.59 -20.36
C THR A 130 8.07 -4.34 -20.57
N SER A 131 8.30 -3.56 -19.50
CA SER A 131 9.18 -2.38 -19.52
C SER A 131 10.68 -2.69 -19.38
N MET A 132 11.07 -3.90 -18.98
CA MET A 132 12.48 -4.27 -18.78
C MET A 132 13.22 -4.42 -20.12
N LYS A 133 14.46 -3.91 -20.17
CA LYS A 133 15.37 -4.09 -21.31
C LYS A 133 15.71 -5.56 -21.56
N ASP A 134 15.99 -6.32 -20.49
CA ASP A 134 16.24 -7.76 -20.52
C ASP A 134 15.25 -8.48 -19.60
N ARG A 135 14.24 -9.13 -20.20
CA ARG A 135 13.16 -9.84 -19.49
C ARG A 135 13.65 -11.11 -18.79
N SER A 136 14.78 -11.67 -19.21
CA SER A 136 15.33 -12.91 -18.60
C SER A 136 15.78 -12.71 -17.16
N GLN A 137 16.09 -11.46 -16.76
CA GLN A 137 16.49 -11.13 -15.38
C GLN A 137 15.30 -10.95 -14.43
N PHE A 138 14.05 -10.99 -14.91
CA PHE A 138 12.87 -10.67 -14.11
C PHE A 138 12.81 -11.44 -12.78
N SER A 139 13.08 -12.76 -12.80
CA SER A 139 13.09 -13.58 -11.58
C SER A 139 14.17 -13.15 -10.58
N LYS A 140 15.36 -12.75 -11.05
CA LYS A 140 16.43 -12.26 -10.15
C LYS A 140 16.05 -10.92 -9.54
N VAL A 141 15.45 -10.02 -10.34
CA VAL A 141 14.93 -8.74 -9.86
C VAL A 141 13.88 -8.96 -8.77
N LEU A 142 12.91 -9.86 -8.99
CA LEU A 142 11.89 -10.19 -7.99
C LEU A 142 12.52 -10.73 -6.70
N LEU A 143 13.48 -11.65 -6.78
CA LEU A 143 14.14 -12.22 -5.60
C LEU A 143 14.83 -11.13 -4.77
N VAL A 144 15.59 -10.24 -5.42
CA VAL A 144 16.26 -9.13 -4.74
C VAL A 144 15.24 -8.16 -4.13
N CYS A 145 14.17 -7.82 -4.86
CA CYS A 145 13.11 -6.94 -4.36
C CYS A 145 12.42 -7.53 -3.13
N PHE A 146 12.06 -8.81 -3.14
CA PHE A 146 11.41 -9.45 -2.01
C PHE A 146 12.34 -9.59 -0.80
N ALA A 147 13.62 -9.91 -1.01
CA ALA A 147 14.60 -9.96 0.08
C ALA A 147 14.77 -8.60 0.75
N LEU A 148 14.98 -7.54 -0.03
CA LEU A 148 15.11 -6.17 0.49
C LEU A 148 13.84 -5.68 1.19
N SER A 149 12.66 -5.99 0.64
CA SER A 149 11.37 -5.62 1.24
C SER A 149 11.18 -6.33 2.58
N THR A 150 11.55 -7.61 2.67
CA THR A 150 11.46 -8.41 3.90
C THR A 150 12.34 -7.82 5.00
N ILE A 151 13.57 -7.44 4.67
CA ILE A 151 14.50 -6.80 5.62
C ILE A 151 13.92 -5.46 6.09
N ASN A 152 13.39 -4.64 5.18
CA ASN A 152 12.85 -3.32 5.53
C ASN A 152 11.59 -3.44 6.40
N TYR A 153 10.60 -4.21 5.97
CA TYR A 153 9.35 -4.43 6.71
C TYR A 153 9.60 -5.13 8.04
N GLY A 154 10.45 -6.16 8.07
CA GLY A 154 10.81 -6.86 9.30
C GLY A 154 11.49 -5.93 10.30
N SER A 155 12.44 -5.11 9.84
CA SER A 155 13.09 -4.11 10.70
C SER A 155 12.09 -3.11 11.26
N MET A 156 11.21 -2.56 10.41
CA MET A 156 10.19 -1.61 10.86
C MET A 156 9.19 -2.22 11.84
N ALA A 157 8.75 -3.46 11.59
CA ALA A 157 7.84 -4.18 12.48
C ALA A 157 8.46 -4.43 13.86
N ILE A 158 9.72 -4.89 13.89
CA ILE A 158 10.46 -5.11 15.14
C ILE A 158 10.61 -3.79 15.91
N LEU A 159 11.08 -2.73 15.25
CA LEU A 159 11.28 -1.42 15.89
C LEU A 159 9.97 -0.83 16.41
N GLY A 160 8.94 -0.78 15.56
CA GLY A 160 7.64 -0.23 15.92
C GLY A 160 7.01 -0.96 17.11
N TYR A 161 7.10 -2.29 17.13
CA TYR A 161 6.57 -3.09 18.24
C TYR A 161 7.38 -2.90 19.53
N LEU A 162 8.71 -2.93 19.47
CA LEU A 162 9.56 -2.71 20.67
C LEU A 162 9.42 -1.30 21.26
N MET A 163 9.09 -0.31 20.42
CA MET A 163 8.89 1.08 20.84
C MET A 163 7.49 1.35 21.39
N PHE A 164 6.44 0.78 20.78
CA PHE A 164 5.06 1.19 21.04
C PHE A 164 4.10 0.07 21.44
N GLY A 165 4.46 -1.20 21.21
CA GLY A 165 3.67 -2.36 21.64
C GLY A 165 2.23 -2.28 21.16
N GLU A 166 1.28 -2.56 22.06
CA GLU A 166 -0.17 -2.49 21.79
C GLU A 166 -0.68 -1.06 21.51
N ASN A 167 0.11 -0.02 21.83
CA ASN A 167 -0.25 1.37 21.57
C ASN A 167 0.18 1.85 20.17
N LEU A 168 0.78 0.97 19.36
CA LEU A 168 1.17 1.28 17.98
C LEU A 168 -0.08 1.59 17.15
N ARG A 169 -0.10 2.77 16.53
CA ARG A 169 -1.16 3.17 15.59
C ARG A 169 -0.93 2.50 14.24
N SER A 170 -1.92 2.59 13.35
CA SER A 170 -1.86 2.03 12.00
C SER A 170 -0.67 2.54 11.15
N GLN A 171 -0.05 3.66 11.55
CA GLN A 171 1.17 4.18 10.97
C GLN A 171 2.14 4.55 12.10
N VAL A 172 3.35 3.97 12.07
CA VAL A 172 4.39 4.20 13.10
C VAL A 172 4.74 5.68 13.27
N THR A 173 4.65 6.45 12.19
CA THR A 173 4.93 7.89 12.17
C THR A 173 3.98 8.70 13.05
N LEU A 174 2.74 8.22 13.25
CA LEU A 174 1.76 8.89 14.10
C LEU A 174 2.07 8.74 15.59
N ASN A 175 2.85 7.71 15.97
CA ASN A 175 3.35 7.53 17.33
C ASN A 175 4.62 8.35 17.61
N LEU A 176 5.35 8.79 16.59
CA LEU A 176 6.61 9.51 16.78
C LEU A 176 6.40 10.91 17.40
N PRO A 177 7.28 11.33 18.32
CA PRO A 177 7.23 12.66 18.93
C PRO A 177 7.72 13.73 17.94
N THR A 178 6.86 14.71 17.63
CA THR A 178 7.18 15.77 16.64
C THR A 178 8.21 16.79 17.12
N GLY A 179 8.62 16.75 18.39
CA GLY A 179 9.65 17.64 18.96
C GLY A 179 11.08 17.32 18.53
N LYS A 180 11.33 16.16 17.90
CA LYS A 180 12.67 15.66 17.57
C LYS A 180 12.93 15.69 16.06
N ILE A 181 14.19 15.96 15.68
CA ILE A 181 14.58 16.07 14.26
C ILE A 181 14.43 14.73 13.54
N SER A 182 14.82 13.62 14.18
CA SER A 182 14.68 12.26 13.61
C SER A 182 13.22 11.95 13.24
N SER A 183 12.29 12.30 14.13
CA SER A 183 10.86 12.05 13.96
C SER A 183 10.26 12.91 12.87
N LYS A 184 10.64 14.21 12.81
CA LYS A 184 10.25 15.07 11.68
C LYS A 184 10.80 14.55 10.36
N LEU A 185 12.05 14.11 10.33
CA LEU A 185 12.68 13.57 9.12
C LEU A 185 11.99 12.27 8.67
N ALA A 186 11.65 11.38 9.60
CA ALA A 186 10.87 10.19 9.30
C ALA A 186 9.51 10.54 8.66
N ILE A 187 8.78 11.49 9.24
CA ILE A 187 7.48 11.92 8.72
C ILE A 187 7.64 12.56 7.33
N TYR A 188 8.53 13.54 7.16
CA TYR A 188 8.74 14.19 5.86
C TYR A 188 9.20 13.21 4.77
N THR A 189 10.06 12.24 5.12
CA THR A 189 10.53 11.23 4.17
C THR A 189 9.42 10.27 3.77
N THR A 190 8.52 9.92 4.69
CA THR A 190 7.32 9.12 4.39
C THR A 190 6.39 9.84 3.41
N LEU A 191 6.24 11.16 3.50
CA LEU A 191 5.43 11.98 2.58
C LEU A 191 6.02 12.04 1.14
N ILE A 192 7.29 11.68 0.94
CA ILE A 192 7.88 11.63 -0.41
C ILE A 192 7.38 10.38 -1.18
N ASN A 193 7.08 9.28 -0.47
CA ASN A 193 6.75 8.02 -1.11
C ASN A 193 5.46 8.07 -1.95
N PRO A 194 4.32 8.57 -1.43
CA PRO A 194 3.12 8.77 -2.23
C PRO A 194 3.35 9.62 -3.48
N LEU A 195 4.08 10.76 -3.35
CA LEU A 195 4.36 11.66 -4.47
C LEU A 195 5.06 10.97 -5.64
N THR A 196 5.94 10.01 -5.32
CA THR A 196 6.75 9.29 -6.31
C THR A 196 6.07 8.03 -6.86
N LYS A 197 5.24 7.36 -6.04
CA LYS A 197 4.64 6.06 -6.38
C LYS A 197 3.22 6.15 -6.93
N TYR A 198 2.46 7.18 -6.56
CA TYR A 198 1.05 7.29 -6.91
C TYR A 198 0.82 7.22 -8.43
N GLY A 199 1.58 7.98 -9.22
CA GLY A 199 1.48 7.96 -10.68
C GLY A 199 1.75 6.57 -11.29
N ILE A 200 2.64 5.78 -10.71
CA ILE A 200 2.95 4.41 -11.15
C ILE A 200 1.77 3.48 -10.84
N ILE A 201 1.20 3.57 -9.63
CA ILE A 201 0.10 2.72 -9.17
C ILE A 201 -1.17 2.91 -10.01
N ILE A 202 -1.52 4.15 -10.36
CA ILE A 202 -2.73 4.41 -11.16
C ILE A 202 -2.55 4.12 -12.65
N THR A 203 -1.31 4.03 -13.15
CA THR A 203 -1.04 3.96 -14.59
C THR A 203 -1.66 2.72 -15.25
N PRO A 204 -1.60 1.51 -14.68
CA PRO A 204 -2.30 0.34 -15.23
C PRO A 204 -3.82 0.56 -15.35
N ILE A 205 -4.43 1.23 -14.36
CA ILE A 205 -5.87 1.55 -14.36
C ILE A 205 -6.18 2.55 -15.47
N ALA A 206 -5.41 3.65 -15.53
CA ALA A 206 -5.56 4.68 -16.55
C ALA A 206 -5.40 4.11 -17.96
N ASN A 207 -4.38 3.28 -18.19
CA ASN A 207 -4.14 2.65 -19.49
C ASN A 207 -5.28 1.70 -19.88
N ALA A 208 -5.84 0.93 -18.95
CA ALA A 208 -6.96 0.04 -19.22
C ALA A 208 -8.24 0.82 -19.61
N ILE A 209 -8.48 1.95 -18.96
CA ILE A 209 -9.59 2.85 -19.31
C ILE A 209 -9.34 3.52 -20.66
N GLU A 210 -8.14 4.07 -20.88
CA GLU A 210 -7.73 4.71 -22.13
C GLU A 210 -7.85 3.77 -23.35
N ASP A 211 -7.48 2.48 -23.17
CA ASP A 211 -7.58 1.45 -24.21
C ASP A 211 -9.02 1.11 -24.61
N THR A 212 -10.01 1.45 -23.77
CA THR A 212 -11.43 1.26 -24.08
C THR A 212 -11.96 2.36 -25.01
N PHE A 213 -11.30 3.52 -25.06
CA PHE A 213 -11.70 4.63 -25.93
C PHE A 213 -11.01 4.57 -27.29
N SER A 214 -11.77 4.82 -28.37
CA SER A 214 -11.24 4.82 -29.75
C SER A 214 -10.11 5.85 -29.98
N PHE A 215 -9.99 6.86 -29.12
CA PHE A 215 -8.99 7.94 -29.20
C PHE A 215 -7.77 7.66 -28.32
N ARG A 216 -7.22 6.44 -28.42
CA ARG A 216 -6.14 5.84 -27.60
C ARG A 216 -4.90 6.72 -27.34
N ASN A 217 -4.65 7.75 -28.16
CA ASN A 217 -3.47 8.61 -28.05
C ASN A 217 -3.75 10.10 -27.75
N SER A 218 -5.01 10.46 -27.50
CA SER A 218 -5.35 11.86 -27.19
C SER A 218 -4.83 12.27 -25.81
N ARG A 219 -3.81 13.15 -25.78
CA ARG A 219 -3.26 13.72 -24.53
C ARG A 219 -4.32 14.34 -23.61
N PRO A 220 -5.30 15.14 -24.10
CA PRO A 220 -6.32 15.70 -23.20
C PRO A 220 -7.26 14.65 -22.60
N ILE A 221 -7.58 13.57 -23.33
CA ILE A 221 -8.41 12.47 -22.81
C ILE A 221 -7.68 11.75 -21.67
N SER A 222 -6.40 11.45 -21.86
CA SER A 222 -5.56 10.81 -20.84
C SER A 222 -5.41 11.68 -19.58
N ILE A 223 -5.19 12.99 -19.74
CA ILE A 223 -5.17 13.94 -18.62
C ILE A 223 -6.52 13.94 -17.89
N THR A 224 -7.63 13.94 -18.63
CA THR A 224 -8.98 13.92 -18.05
C THR A 224 -9.23 12.64 -17.25
N ILE A 225 -8.95 11.46 -17.81
CA ILE A 225 -9.11 10.17 -17.14
C ILE A 225 -8.30 10.12 -15.84
N ARG A 226 -7.02 10.50 -15.90
CA ARG A 226 -6.12 10.48 -14.73
C ARG A 226 -6.55 11.48 -13.67
N THR A 227 -7.06 12.64 -14.06
CA THR A 227 -7.62 13.63 -13.15
C THR A 227 -8.88 13.10 -12.46
N VAL A 228 -9.78 12.46 -13.20
CA VAL A 228 -10.99 11.83 -12.64
C VAL A 228 -10.62 10.73 -11.63
N LEU A 229 -9.60 9.91 -11.92
CA LEU A 229 -9.09 8.88 -11.00
C LEU A 229 -8.54 9.49 -9.70
N VAL A 230 -7.78 10.58 -9.77
CA VAL A 230 -7.28 11.27 -8.57
C VAL A 230 -8.44 11.85 -7.75
N ILE A 231 -9.42 12.48 -8.42
CA ILE A 231 -10.60 13.02 -7.74
C ILE A 231 -11.38 11.90 -7.05
N SER A 232 -11.63 10.77 -7.73
CA SER A 232 -12.41 9.69 -7.17
C SER A 232 -11.71 9.03 -5.98
N THR A 233 -10.40 8.82 -6.04
CA THR A 233 -9.63 8.28 -4.90
C THR A 233 -9.59 9.26 -3.73
N ALA A 234 -9.49 10.58 -4.00
CA ALA A 234 -9.57 11.60 -2.96
C ALA A 234 -10.94 11.60 -2.25
N VAL A 235 -12.03 11.44 -3.00
CA VAL A 235 -13.37 11.29 -2.41
C VAL A 235 -13.41 10.07 -1.48
N VAL A 236 -12.90 8.91 -1.92
CA VAL A 236 -12.88 7.72 -1.07
C VAL A 236 -12.02 7.93 0.19
N ALA A 237 -10.85 8.56 0.05
CA ALA A 237 -9.96 8.86 1.18
C ALA A 237 -10.59 9.82 2.21
N LEU A 238 -11.46 10.73 1.76
CA LEU A 238 -12.22 11.64 2.62
C LEU A 238 -13.39 10.93 3.31
N THR A 239 -14.04 9.97 2.64
CA THR A 239 -15.21 9.25 3.20
C THR A 239 -14.84 8.08 4.09
N VAL A 240 -13.76 7.36 3.79
CA VAL A 240 -13.32 6.16 4.54
C VAL A 240 -11.87 6.36 4.99
N PRO A 241 -11.64 7.19 6.03
CA PRO A 241 -10.31 7.63 6.41
C PRO A 241 -9.47 6.61 7.22
N PHE A 242 -9.80 5.32 7.19
CA PHE A 242 -9.23 4.31 8.07
C PHE A 242 -8.08 3.55 7.42
N PHE A 243 -6.87 4.11 7.49
CA PHE A 243 -5.67 3.53 6.87
C PHE A 243 -5.49 2.05 7.17
N GLY A 244 -5.49 1.66 8.46
CA GLY A 244 -5.26 0.27 8.85
C GLY A 244 -6.35 -0.71 8.38
N TYR A 245 -7.62 -0.28 8.42
CA TYR A 245 -8.74 -1.14 8.02
C TYR A 245 -8.82 -1.33 6.50
N ILE A 246 -8.50 -0.29 5.73
CA ILE A 246 -8.38 -0.41 4.27
C ILE A 246 -7.23 -1.36 3.92
N MET A 247 -6.08 -1.24 4.58
CA MET A 247 -4.92 -2.12 4.33
C MET A 247 -5.24 -3.58 4.61
N GLU A 248 -5.90 -3.84 5.75
CA GLU A 248 -6.37 -5.18 6.10
C GLU A 248 -7.36 -5.71 5.05
N PHE A 249 -8.32 -4.90 4.61
CA PHE A 249 -9.29 -5.28 3.59
C PHE A 249 -8.62 -5.61 2.24
N ILE A 250 -7.68 -4.79 1.78
CA ILE A 250 -6.96 -5.03 0.52
C ILE A 250 -6.22 -6.36 0.63
N GLY A 251 -5.46 -6.57 1.70
CA GLY A 251 -4.71 -7.80 1.94
C GLY A 251 -5.60 -9.03 2.00
N ALA A 252 -6.62 -9.00 2.84
CA ALA A 252 -7.51 -10.13 3.10
C ALA A 252 -8.32 -10.52 1.87
N PHE A 253 -8.93 -9.54 1.19
CA PHE A 253 -9.85 -9.82 0.09
C PHE A 253 -9.14 -9.85 -1.25
N LEU A 254 -8.47 -8.75 -1.62
CA LEU A 254 -7.97 -8.54 -2.96
C LEU A 254 -6.66 -9.31 -3.17
N SER A 255 -5.66 -9.06 -2.32
CA SER A 255 -4.34 -9.65 -2.46
C SER A 255 -4.36 -11.18 -2.31
N VAL A 256 -5.09 -11.73 -1.33
CA VAL A 256 -5.27 -13.19 -1.18
C VAL A 256 -5.96 -13.81 -2.39
N THR A 257 -7.04 -13.18 -2.89
CA THR A 257 -7.77 -13.71 -4.04
C THR A 257 -6.88 -13.80 -5.28
N VAL A 258 -6.13 -12.74 -5.58
CA VAL A 258 -5.31 -12.67 -6.80
C VAL A 258 -3.98 -13.39 -6.66
N SER A 259 -3.36 -13.40 -5.48
CA SER A 259 -2.02 -13.97 -5.28
C SER A 259 -2.03 -15.43 -4.82
N LEU A 260 -3.09 -15.88 -4.14
CA LEU A 260 -3.16 -17.23 -3.57
C LEU A 260 -4.25 -18.06 -4.26
N LEU A 261 -5.50 -17.59 -4.24
CA LEU A 261 -6.64 -18.40 -4.69
C LEU A 261 -6.63 -18.63 -6.20
N PHE A 262 -6.61 -17.55 -6.99
CA PHE A 262 -6.67 -17.65 -8.45
C PHE A 262 -5.50 -18.45 -9.06
N PRO A 263 -4.22 -18.21 -8.70
CA PRO A 263 -3.10 -18.97 -9.27
C PRO A 263 -3.19 -20.46 -8.97
N CYS A 264 -3.54 -20.85 -7.74
CA CYS A 264 -3.72 -22.24 -7.35
C CYS A 264 -4.87 -22.91 -8.12
N ILE A 265 -6.01 -22.25 -8.27
CA ILE A 265 -7.16 -22.78 -9.02
C ILE A 265 -6.81 -22.94 -10.50
N PHE A 266 -6.16 -21.95 -11.11
CA PHE A 266 -5.78 -22.02 -12.52
C PHE A 266 -4.70 -23.08 -12.76
N TYR A 267 -3.73 -23.19 -11.87
CA TYR A 267 -2.68 -24.21 -11.94
C TYR A 267 -3.28 -25.61 -11.95
N LEU A 268 -4.19 -25.92 -11.00
CA LEU A 268 -4.88 -27.22 -10.97
C LEU A 268 -5.75 -27.48 -12.20
N LYS A 269 -6.37 -26.44 -12.79
CA LYS A 269 -7.18 -26.59 -14.02
C LYS A 269 -6.33 -26.85 -15.26
N ILE A 270 -5.15 -26.21 -15.35
CA ILE A 270 -4.25 -26.31 -16.51
C ILE A 270 -3.42 -27.60 -16.42
N ASN A 271 -2.81 -27.86 -15.26
CA ASN A 271 -1.96 -29.02 -15.06
C ASN A 271 -2.76 -30.19 -14.47
N LYS A 272 -3.50 -30.92 -15.30
CA LYS A 272 -4.29 -32.08 -14.83
C LYS A 272 -3.43 -33.18 -14.20
N ALA A 273 -2.13 -33.25 -14.51
CA ALA A 273 -1.21 -34.23 -13.91
C ALA A 273 -0.91 -33.91 -12.43
N SER A 274 -0.93 -32.64 -12.02
CA SER A 274 -0.76 -32.25 -10.61
C SER A 274 -1.99 -32.53 -9.75
N GLN A 275 -3.08 -33.06 -10.33
CA GLN A 275 -4.24 -33.57 -9.59
C GLN A 275 -4.04 -35.01 -9.10
N SER A 276 -2.92 -35.65 -9.47
CA SER A 276 -2.54 -36.93 -8.88
C SER A 276 -2.22 -36.75 -7.39
N PHE A 277 -2.57 -37.75 -6.58
CA PHE A 277 -2.42 -37.67 -5.12
C PHE A 277 -0.92 -37.59 -4.76
N GLY A 278 -0.48 -36.45 -4.22
CA GLY A 278 0.92 -36.19 -3.90
C GLY A 278 1.12 -34.93 -3.05
N LEU A 279 2.36 -34.68 -2.63
CA LEU A 279 2.73 -33.53 -1.78
C LEU A 279 2.37 -32.18 -2.42
N GLU A 280 2.49 -32.08 -3.74
CA GLU A 280 2.13 -30.88 -4.50
C GLU A 280 0.65 -30.53 -4.36
N LEU A 281 -0.24 -31.51 -4.53
CA LEU A 281 -1.68 -31.32 -4.36
C LEU A 281 -2.03 -30.93 -2.92
N ILE A 282 -1.40 -31.58 -1.92
CA ILE A 282 -1.60 -31.26 -0.50
C ILE A 282 -1.21 -29.80 -0.22
N ALA A 283 -0.06 -29.36 -0.73
CA ALA A 283 0.39 -27.98 -0.56
C ALA A 283 -0.59 -26.97 -1.21
N ILE A 284 -1.08 -27.26 -2.42
CA ILE A 284 -2.04 -26.39 -3.12
C ILE A 284 -3.36 -26.31 -2.34
N ILE A 285 -3.89 -27.44 -1.86
CA ILE A 285 -5.12 -27.48 -1.06
C ILE A 285 -4.92 -26.71 0.25
N ALA A 286 -3.77 -26.84 0.90
CA ALA A 286 -3.45 -26.09 2.12
C ALA A 286 -3.44 -24.57 1.87
N ILE A 287 -2.82 -24.11 0.77
CA ILE A 287 -2.82 -22.69 0.38
C ILE A 287 -4.25 -22.21 0.12
N LEU A 288 -5.07 -23.00 -0.58
CA LEU A 288 -6.46 -22.66 -0.85
C LEU A 288 -7.30 -22.57 0.43
N ALA A 289 -7.12 -23.51 1.36
CA ALA A 289 -7.83 -23.52 2.63
C ALA A 289 -7.43 -22.32 3.50
N LEU A 290 -6.13 -22.07 3.65
CA LEU A 290 -5.62 -20.94 4.44
C LEU A 290 -6.02 -19.59 3.81
N GLY A 291 -5.87 -19.45 2.49
CA GLY A 291 -6.27 -18.25 1.76
C GLY A 291 -7.78 -18.00 1.90
N SER A 292 -8.61 -19.04 1.76
CA SER A 292 -10.06 -18.89 1.92
C SER A 292 -10.44 -18.50 3.34
N PHE A 293 -9.78 -19.07 4.35
CA PHE A 293 -9.97 -18.70 5.75
C PHE A 293 -9.67 -17.21 5.96
N VAL A 294 -8.47 -16.75 5.59
CA VAL A 294 -8.04 -15.35 5.73
C VAL A 294 -8.95 -14.41 4.94
N ALA A 295 -9.35 -14.79 3.73
CA ALA A 295 -10.25 -13.98 2.91
C ALA A 295 -11.61 -13.80 3.56
N VAL A 296 -12.18 -14.83 4.19
CA VAL A 296 -13.47 -14.70 4.87
C VAL A 296 -13.33 -13.92 6.17
N THR A 297 -12.40 -14.32 7.05
CA THR A 297 -12.27 -13.73 8.38
C THR A 297 -11.74 -12.30 8.33
N GLY A 298 -10.66 -12.04 7.57
CA GLY A 298 -10.05 -10.72 7.43
C GLY A 298 -10.95 -9.70 6.71
N THR A 299 -11.73 -10.14 5.72
CA THR A 299 -12.71 -9.27 5.06
C THR A 299 -13.86 -8.93 6.00
N TYR A 300 -14.35 -9.91 6.76
CA TYR A 300 -15.41 -9.68 7.74
C TYR A 300 -14.96 -8.71 8.85
N THR A 301 -13.76 -8.90 9.40
CA THR A 301 -13.21 -8.03 10.45
C THR A 301 -13.03 -6.60 9.95
N SER A 302 -12.34 -6.41 8.82
CA SER A 302 -12.08 -5.09 8.25
C SER A 302 -13.36 -4.34 7.86
N LEU A 303 -14.31 -4.99 7.17
CA LEU A 303 -15.58 -4.36 6.80
C LEU A 303 -16.41 -3.99 8.03
N ARG A 304 -16.48 -4.87 9.03
CA ARG A 304 -17.18 -4.58 10.29
C ARG A 304 -16.56 -3.38 10.99
N GLN A 305 -15.23 -3.28 11.01
CA GLN A 305 -14.54 -2.14 11.61
C GLN A 305 -14.78 -0.84 10.84
N ILE A 306 -14.75 -0.87 9.51
CA ILE A 306 -15.06 0.29 8.67
C ILE A 306 -16.50 0.76 8.91
N ILE A 307 -17.48 -0.15 8.88
CA ILE A 307 -18.90 0.19 9.07
C ILE A 307 -19.17 0.76 10.46
N ASN A 308 -18.54 0.21 11.50
CA ASN A 308 -18.77 0.68 12.87
C ASN A 308 -18.13 2.04 13.17
N HIS A 309 -17.16 2.49 12.37
CA HIS A 309 -16.46 3.76 12.59
C HIS A 309 -16.82 4.85 11.57
N LEU A 310 -17.58 4.52 10.51
CA LEU A 310 -18.20 5.45 9.57
C LEU A 310 -19.29 6.29 10.26
#